data_AF-A0A1G3CMU6-F1
#
_entry.id   AF-A0A1G3CMU6-F1
#
_cell.length_a   1.000
_cell.length_b   1.000
_cell.length_c   1.000
_cell.angle_alpha   90.00
_cell.angle_beta   90.00
_cell.angle_gamma   90.00
#
_symmetry.space_group_name_H-M   'P 1'
#
loop_
_entity.id
_entity.type
_entity.pdbx_description
1 polymer ?
#
loop_
_entity_poly.entity_id
_entity_poly.type
_entity_poly.pdbx_seq_one_letter_code
_entity_poly.pdbx_strand_id
1 'polypeptide(L)'
;FLIARVSDILKDGDAGTNLQILLTTKIPVNEILDIPGVNNILKELRNYNILADALFGTGLSGDVREPFKTLIHGVNNLNKPIISVDIPSGLDCNTGKILGAAIKATKTVTFAIAKKGFFLNDGPSYTGKVIVSDISIPRELIP
;
A
#
# COMPACT_ATOMS: atom_id res chain seq x y z
N PHE A 1 -0.12 -10.41 5.18
CA PHE A 1 -0.68 -11.24 4.09
C PHE A 1 -0.16 -10.71 2.76
N LEU A 2 -0.28 -11.49 1.69
CA LEU A 2 0.18 -11.18 0.33
C LEU A 2 -0.96 -11.47 -0.65
N ILE A 3 -1.37 -10.51 -1.49
CA ILE A 3 -2.37 -10.75 -2.54
C ILE A 3 -1.68 -11.17 -3.84
N ALA A 4 -1.01 -12.31 -3.78
CA ALA A 4 -0.34 -12.97 -4.89
C ALA A 4 0.11 -14.35 -4.39
N ARG A 5 0.62 -15.18 -5.31
CA ARG A 5 1.39 -16.34 -4.88
C ARG A 5 2.82 -15.93 -4.56
N VAL A 6 3.36 -16.46 -3.48
CA VAL A 6 4.77 -16.38 -3.11
C VAL A 6 5.65 -16.82 -4.28
N SER A 7 5.27 -17.88 -5.01
CA SER A 7 6.01 -18.36 -6.19
C SER A 7 6.15 -17.32 -7.30
N ASP A 8 5.18 -16.41 -7.41
CA ASP A 8 5.14 -15.39 -8.44
C ASP A 8 6.01 -14.21 -8.02
N ILE A 9 5.97 -13.84 -6.74
CA ILE A 9 6.76 -12.74 -6.18
C ILE A 9 8.24 -13.12 -6.00
N LEU A 10 8.59 -14.37 -5.71
CA LEU A 10 9.99 -14.79 -5.57
C LEU A 10 10.83 -14.57 -6.84
N LYS A 11 10.19 -14.35 -7.99
CA LYS A 11 10.84 -14.03 -9.26
C LYS A 11 10.97 -12.53 -9.50
N ASP A 12 10.39 -11.69 -8.63
CA ASP A 12 10.18 -10.26 -8.83
C ASP A 12 11.28 -9.42 -8.19
N GLY A 13 12.45 -9.37 -8.81
CA GLY A 13 13.55 -8.45 -8.48
C GLY A 13 13.73 -8.20 -6.96
N ASP A 14 13.63 -6.93 -6.56
CA ASP A 14 13.78 -6.50 -5.17
C ASP A 14 12.66 -7.00 -4.26
N ALA A 15 11.41 -7.07 -4.73
CA ALA A 15 10.28 -7.56 -3.95
C ALA A 15 10.45 -9.04 -3.60
N GLY A 16 10.88 -9.85 -4.57
CA GLY A 16 11.21 -11.26 -4.41
C GLY A 16 12.39 -11.49 -3.48
N THR A 17 13.43 -10.66 -3.58
CA THR A 17 14.58 -10.69 -2.66
C THR A 17 14.13 -10.42 -1.23
N ASN A 18 13.32 -9.39 -1.00
CA ASN A 18 12.80 -9.07 0.33
C ASN A 18 11.82 -10.13 0.86
N LEU A 19 11.00 -10.72 -0.01
CA LEU A 19 10.12 -11.83 0.36
C LEU A 19 10.95 -13.05 0.77
N GLN A 20 12.02 -13.38 0.05
CA GLN A 20 12.91 -14.48 0.41
C GLN A 20 13.52 -14.28 1.80
N ILE A 21 13.95 -13.04 2.12
CA ILE A 21 14.42 -12.71 3.47
C ILE A 21 13.29 -12.92 4.49
N LEU A 22 12.09 -12.40 4.23
CA LEU A 22 10.94 -12.54 5.13
C LEU A 22 10.60 -14.02 5.42
N LEU A 23 10.71 -14.90 4.42
CA LEU A 23 10.48 -16.34 4.56
C LEU A 23 11.53 -17.05 5.44
N THR A 24 12.69 -16.45 5.70
CA THR A 24 13.66 -16.95 6.69
C THR A 24 13.32 -16.54 8.13
N THR A 25 12.33 -15.67 8.32
CA THR A 25 11.89 -15.19 9.63
C THR A 25 10.71 -15.99 10.19
N LYS A 26 10.26 -15.64 11.40
CA LYS A 26 9.06 -16.23 12.03
C LYS A 26 7.76 -15.51 11.64
N ILE A 27 7.81 -14.51 10.76
CA ILE A 27 6.62 -13.74 10.36
C ILE A 27 5.84 -14.55 9.32
N PRO A 28 4.55 -14.85 9.56
CA PRO A 28 3.77 -15.64 8.62
C PRO A 28 3.43 -14.85 7.35
N VAL A 29 3.50 -15.52 6.21
CA VAL A 29 3.07 -14.98 4.91
C VAL A 29 1.84 -15.75 4.44
N ASN A 30 0.67 -15.15 4.63
CA ASN A 30 -0.61 -15.72 4.17
C ASN A 30 -0.92 -15.22 2.75
N GLU A 31 -0.98 -16.13 1.77
CA GLU A 31 -1.38 -15.83 0.39
C GLU A 31 -2.90 -15.66 0.27
N ILE A 32 -3.33 -14.65 -0.46
CA ILE A 32 -4.74 -14.35 -0.73
C ILE A 32 -4.91 -14.25 -2.24
N LEU A 33 -5.68 -15.17 -2.81
CA LEU A 33 -5.78 -15.32 -4.27
C LEU A 33 -7.16 -14.92 -4.82
N ASP A 34 -8.13 -14.70 -3.94
CA ASP A 34 -9.52 -14.48 -4.32
C ASP A 34 -10.30 -13.64 -3.28
N ILE A 35 -11.56 -13.34 -3.61
CA ILE A 35 -12.48 -12.59 -2.76
C ILE A 35 -12.81 -13.34 -1.44
N PRO A 36 -13.06 -14.66 -1.43
CA PRO A 36 -13.19 -15.41 -0.18
C PRO A 36 -12.00 -15.24 0.77
N GLY A 37 -10.76 -15.30 0.27
CA GLY A 37 -9.56 -15.04 1.04
C GLY A 37 -9.51 -13.61 1.59
N VAL A 38 -9.90 -12.61 0.79
CA VAL A 38 -10.04 -11.22 1.24
C VAL A 38 -11.05 -11.11 2.39
N ASN A 39 -12.21 -11.77 2.29
CA ASN A 39 -13.22 -11.73 3.35
C ASN A 39 -12.72 -12.37 4.65
N ASN A 40 -11.91 -13.42 4.56
CA ASN A 40 -11.31 -14.07 5.72
C ASN A 40 -10.27 -13.16 6.40
N ILE A 41 -9.36 -12.55 5.62
CA ILE A 41 -8.36 -11.66 6.22
C ILE A 41 -9.00 -10.42 6.84
N LEU A 42 -10.06 -9.85 6.24
CA LEU A 42 -10.77 -8.70 6.80
C LEU A 42 -11.35 -8.97 8.20
N LYS A 43 -11.72 -10.22 8.50
CA LYS A 43 -12.13 -10.63 9.86
C LYS A 43 -10.93 -10.63 10.81
N GLU A 44 -9.80 -11.16 10.37
CA GLU A 44 -8.56 -11.22 11.15
C GLU A 44 -8.01 -9.82 11.44
N LEU A 45 -8.03 -8.90 10.45
CA LEU A 45 -7.52 -7.54 10.57
C LEU A 45 -8.19 -6.72 11.68
N ARG A 46 -9.39 -7.10 12.12
CA ARG A 46 -10.08 -6.48 13.27
C ARG A 46 -9.29 -6.60 14.57
N ASN A 47 -8.50 -7.66 14.70
CA ASN A 47 -7.71 -7.97 15.89
C ASN A 47 -6.39 -7.17 15.96
N TYR A 48 -6.04 -6.46 14.90
CA TYR A 48 -4.84 -5.63 14.85
C TYR A 48 -5.14 -4.18 15.25
N ASN A 49 -4.13 -3.50 15.81
CA ASN A 49 -4.25 -2.11 16.24
C ASN A 49 -3.88 -1.11 15.15
N ILE A 50 -2.96 -1.47 14.26
CA ILE A 50 -2.45 -0.62 13.18
C ILE A 50 -2.31 -1.50 11.94
N LEU A 51 -2.64 -0.94 10.78
CA LEU A 51 -2.51 -1.59 9.48
C LEU A 51 -1.44 -0.88 8.66
N ALA A 52 -0.59 -1.65 7.98
CA ALA A 52 0.36 -1.14 7.01
C ALA A 52 -0.18 -1.37 5.60
N ASP A 53 -0.23 -0.31 4.80
CA ASP A 53 -0.62 -0.35 3.40
C ASP A 53 0.64 -0.28 2.52
N ALA A 54 0.93 -1.37 1.82
CA ALA A 54 2.03 -1.52 0.87
C ALA A 54 1.56 -2.34 -0.35
N LEU A 55 0.30 -2.16 -0.78
CA LEU A 55 -0.28 -2.92 -1.89
C LEU A 55 0.20 -2.37 -3.24
N PHE A 56 0.20 -1.04 -3.39
CA PHE A 56 0.61 -0.34 -4.60
C PHE A 56 1.42 0.91 -4.27
N GLY A 57 2.48 1.14 -5.06
CA GLY A 57 3.26 2.38 -5.03
C GLY A 57 2.93 3.31 -6.20
N THR A 58 3.91 4.11 -6.64
CA THR A 58 3.78 5.00 -7.81
C THR A 58 3.55 4.27 -9.14
N GLY A 59 3.76 2.96 -9.20
CA GLY A 59 3.62 2.15 -10.42
C GLY A 59 2.20 1.75 -10.80
N LEU A 60 1.19 2.13 -10.01
CA LEU A 60 -0.20 1.80 -10.31
C LEU A 60 -0.66 2.54 -11.59
N SER A 61 -1.07 1.77 -12.59
CA SER A 61 -1.64 2.27 -13.83
C SER A 61 -3.08 1.81 -13.99
N GLY A 62 -4.02 2.77 -14.07
CA GLY A 62 -5.45 2.50 -14.20
C GLY A 62 -6.14 2.11 -12.89
N ASP A 63 -7.43 1.82 -12.99
CA ASP A 63 -8.28 1.56 -11.82
C ASP A 63 -7.89 0.28 -11.07
N VAL A 64 -7.94 0.35 -9.74
CA VAL A 64 -7.82 -0.80 -8.85
C VAL A 64 -8.95 -1.79 -9.15
N ARG A 65 -8.55 -3.01 -9.48
CA ARG A 65 -9.46 -4.13 -9.79
C ARG A 65 -9.60 -5.05 -8.59
N GLU A 66 -10.54 -5.99 -8.68
CA GLU A 66 -10.62 -7.08 -7.72
C GLU A 66 -9.36 -7.96 -7.76
N PRO A 67 -8.95 -8.57 -6.63
CA PRO A 67 -9.62 -8.54 -5.33
C PRO A 67 -9.19 -7.34 -4.44
N PHE A 68 -8.28 -6.49 -4.91
CA PHE A 68 -7.76 -5.34 -4.16
C PHE A 68 -8.83 -4.31 -3.84
N LYS A 69 -9.76 -4.06 -4.77
CA LYS A 69 -10.86 -3.12 -4.56
C LYS A 69 -11.72 -3.50 -3.35
N THR A 70 -12.16 -4.75 -3.26
CA THR A 70 -12.89 -5.26 -2.08
C THR A 70 -12.06 -5.12 -0.80
N LEU A 71 -10.77 -5.47 -0.84
CA LEU A 71 -9.89 -5.34 0.32
C LEU A 71 -9.80 -3.89 0.80
N ILE A 72 -9.55 -2.94 -0.10
CA ILE A 72 -9.38 -1.51 0.23
C ILE A 72 -10.65 -0.97 0.91
N HIS A 73 -11.82 -1.25 0.34
CA HIS A 73 -13.10 -0.85 0.96
C HIS A 73 -13.28 -1.47 2.34
N GLY A 74 -12.98 -2.78 2.47
CA GLY A 74 -13.06 -3.48 3.74
C GLY A 74 -12.14 -2.89 4.81
N VAL A 75 -10.88 -2.63 4.45
CA VAL A 75 -9.85 -2.05 5.32
C VAL A 75 -10.24 -0.65 5.80
N ASN A 76 -10.69 0.22 4.89
CA ASN A 76 -11.15 1.56 5.25
C ASN A 76 -12.32 1.55 6.24
N ASN A 77 -13.20 0.54 6.16
CA ASN A 77 -14.34 0.38 7.04
C ASN A 77 -13.99 -0.19 8.43
N LEU A 78 -12.75 -0.66 8.65
CA LEU A 78 -12.32 -1.17 9.97
C LEU A 78 -12.10 -0.06 11.01
N ASN A 79 -12.08 1.22 10.59
CA ASN A 79 -11.80 2.37 11.45
C ASN A 79 -10.52 2.22 12.29
N LYS A 80 -9.48 1.63 11.68
CA LYS A 80 -8.14 1.47 12.29
C LYS A 80 -7.18 2.51 11.72
N PRO A 81 -6.14 2.91 12.48
CA PRO A 81 -5.01 3.64 11.91
C PRO A 81 -4.34 2.84 10.79
N ILE A 82 -4.26 3.45 9.61
CA ILE A 82 -3.56 2.90 8.44
C ILE A 82 -2.33 3.77 8.16
N ILE A 83 -1.18 3.12 7.98
CA ILE A 83 0.08 3.76 7.56
C ILE A 83 0.39 3.28 6.15
N SER A 84 0.35 4.18 5.18
CA SER A 84 0.69 3.86 3.79
C SER A 84 2.19 4.07 3.53
N VAL A 85 2.77 3.13 2.80
CA VAL A 85 4.15 3.14 2.34
C VAL A 85 4.16 3.74 0.94
N ASP A 86 4.98 4.76 0.75
CA ASP A 86 5.15 5.55 -0.46
C ASP A 86 3.94 6.42 -0.86
N ILE A 87 2.78 5.80 -1.10
CA ILE A 87 1.52 6.44 -1.49
C ILE A 87 0.35 5.58 -0.99
N PRO A 88 -0.80 6.15 -0.55
CA PRO A 88 -1.96 5.33 -0.27
C PRO A 88 -2.38 4.54 -1.50
N SER A 89 -2.42 3.22 -1.38
CA SER A 89 -2.72 2.32 -2.49
C SER A 89 -4.03 2.71 -3.16
N GLY A 90 -4.00 2.90 -4.48
CA GLY A 90 -5.16 3.33 -5.26
C GLY A 90 -5.29 4.84 -5.47
N LEU A 91 -4.38 5.65 -4.92
CA LEU A 91 -4.27 7.07 -5.23
C LEU A 91 -3.27 7.28 -6.39
N ASP A 92 -3.62 8.12 -7.36
CA ASP A 92 -2.70 8.53 -8.41
C ASP A 92 -1.65 9.52 -7.87
N CYS A 93 -0.36 9.20 -8.03
CA CYS A 93 0.74 9.99 -7.47
C CYS A 93 0.96 11.36 -8.13
N ASN A 94 0.41 11.57 -9.34
CA ASN A 94 0.59 12.80 -10.09
C ASN A 94 -0.63 13.70 -9.99
N THR A 95 -1.82 13.12 -10.06
CA THR A 95 -3.09 13.85 -10.14
C THR A 95 -3.84 13.87 -8.80
N GLY A 96 -3.57 12.94 -7.88
CA GLY A 96 -4.31 12.84 -6.62
C GLY A 96 -5.74 12.33 -6.78
N LYS A 97 -6.10 11.78 -7.95
CA LYS A 97 -7.39 11.12 -8.17
C LYS A 97 -7.38 9.70 -7.60
N ILE A 98 -8.54 9.26 -7.14
CA ILE A 98 -8.76 7.85 -6.79
C ILE A 98 -8.88 7.03 -8.07
N LEU A 99 -8.11 5.94 -8.15
CA LEU A 99 -8.14 4.97 -9.25
C LEU A 99 -9.04 3.78 -8.85
N GLY A 100 -10.35 3.96 -8.96
CA GLY A 100 -11.37 2.95 -8.61
C GLY A 100 -11.64 2.75 -7.11
N ALA A 101 -10.59 2.63 -6.28
CA ALA A 101 -10.66 2.62 -4.81
C ALA A 101 -9.29 2.99 -4.23
N ALA A 102 -9.26 3.74 -3.13
CA ALA A 102 -8.00 4.13 -2.47
C ALA A 102 -8.02 3.92 -0.95
N ILE A 103 -6.87 3.56 -0.38
CA ILE A 103 -6.67 3.49 1.07
C ILE A 103 -6.74 4.89 1.66
N LYS A 104 -7.53 5.07 2.72
CA LYS A 104 -7.60 6.33 3.47
C LYS A 104 -6.64 6.26 4.65
N ALA A 105 -5.41 6.71 4.42
CA ALA A 105 -4.33 6.62 5.38
C ALA A 105 -4.46 7.65 6.51
N THR A 106 -4.04 7.27 7.71
CA THR A 106 -3.79 8.22 8.81
C THR A 106 -2.43 8.88 8.69
N LYS A 107 -1.45 8.16 8.13
CA LYS A 107 -0.12 8.67 7.80
C LYS A 107 0.36 8.03 6.50
N THR A 108 1.15 8.78 5.73
CA THR A 108 1.85 8.27 4.56
C THR A 108 3.33 8.54 4.72
N VAL A 109 4.16 7.50 4.66
CA VAL A 109 5.63 7.64 4.63
C VAL A 109 6.09 7.56 3.19
N THR A 110 6.48 8.69 2.62
CA THR A 110 6.92 8.82 1.22
C THR A 110 8.44 8.92 1.16
N PHE A 111 9.05 8.49 0.05
CA PHE A 111 10.50 8.53 -0.11
C PHE A 111 10.95 9.69 -1.01
N ALA A 112 12.11 10.27 -0.67
CA ALA A 112 12.79 11.36 -1.35
C ALA A 112 12.03 12.71 -1.38
N ILE A 113 10.83 12.73 -1.96
CA ILE A 113 9.98 13.92 -2.05
C ILE A 113 8.50 13.58 -1.84
N ALA A 114 7.71 14.60 -1.51
CA ALA A 114 6.26 14.49 -1.54
C ALA A 114 5.76 14.40 -3.00
N LYS A 115 4.78 13.53 -3.23
CA LYS A 115 4.18 13.35 -4.55
C LYS A 115 3.19 14.49 -4.82
N LYS A 116 3.09 14.95 -6.07
CA LYS A 116 2.15 16.02 -6.47
C LYS A 116 0.71 15.68 -6.11
N GLY A 117 0.33 14.42 -6.34
CA GLY A 117 -1.00 13.90 -6.04
C GLY A 117 -1.39 14.02 -4.57
N PHE A 118 -0.46 14.21 -3.63
CA PHE A 118 -0.80 14.43 -2.22
C PHE A 118 -1.48 15.77 -1.97
N PHE A 119 -1.29 16.74 -2.85
CA PHE A 119 -1.78 18.11 -2.70
C PHE A 119 -2.94 18.43 -3.65
N LEU A 120 -3.36 17.47 -4.47
CA LEU A 120 -4.34 17.66 -5.54
C LEU A 120 -5.54 16.73 -5.35
N ASN A 121 -6.71 17.17 -5.85
CA ASN A 121 -7.95 16.40 -5.85
C ASN A 121 -8.25 15.72 -4.51
N ASP A 122 -8.36 14.38 -4.49
CA ASP A 122 -8.70 13.59 -3.30
C ASP A 122 -7.49 13.38 -2.38
N GLY A 123 -6.27 13.56 -2.88
CA GLY A 123 -5.02 13.25 -2.17
C GLY A 123 -4.90 13.81 -0.75
N PRO A 124 -5.19 15.11 -0.51
CA PRO A 124 -5.13 15.67 0.85
C PRO A 124 -6.05 14.93 1.85
N SER A 125 -7.15 14.36 1.37
CA SER A 125 -8.12 13.62 2.20
C SER A 125 -7.74 12.16 2.44
N TYR A 126 -6.81 11.62 1.66
CA TYR A 126 -6.42 10.19 1.67
C TYR A 126 -5.02 9.93 2.23
N THR A 127 -4.15 10.94 2.26
CA THR A 127 -2.75 10.77 2.67
C THR A 127 -2.52 10.87 4.17
N GLY A 128 -3.43 11.53 4.91
CA GLY A 128 -3.24 11.83 6.32
C GLY A 128 -1.98 12.69 6.56
N LYS A 129 -1.25 12.43 7.63
CA LYS A 129 0.04 13.12 7.85
C LYS A 129 1.12 12.53 6.93
N VAL A 130 1.62 13.34 6.00
CA VAL A 130 2.74 12.98 5.13
C VAL A 130 4.07 13.14 5.87
N ILE A 131 4.92 12.11 5.78
CA ILE A 131 6.29 12.08 6.29
C ILE A 131 7.21 11.78 5.11
N VAL A 132 8.08 12.71 4.75
CA VAL A 132 9.09 12.48 3.70
C VAL A 132 10.33 11.89 4.36
N SER A 133 10.63 10.63 4.05
CA SER A 133 11.83 9.94 4.52
C SER A 133 12.97 10.17 3.54
N ASP A 134 14.12 10.55 4.08
CA ASP A 134 15.38 10.50 3.36
C ASP A 134 15.76 9.03 3.12
N ILE A 135 16.13 8.73 1.88
CA ILE A 135 16.60 7.40 1.45
C ILE A 135 17.95 7.54 0.71
N SER A 136 18.72 8.57 1.05
CA SER A 136 20.06 8.85 0.51
C SER A 136 20.10 9.20 -0.98
N ILE A 137 19.01 9.79 -1.52
CA ILE A 137 19.05 10.38 -2.86
C ILE A 137 19.91 11.65 -2.81
N PRO A 138 20.92 11.81 -3.69
CA PRO A 138 21.69 13.05 -3.77
C PRO A 138 20.78 14.26 -3.92
N ARG A 139 20.97 15.27 -3.06
CA ARG A 139 20.09 16.46 -3.02
C ARG A 139 20.05 17.21 -4.34
N GLU A 140 21.12 17.12 -5.12
CA GLU A 140 21.27 17.71 -6.45
C GLU A 140 20.29 17.12 -7.48
N LEU A 141 19.78 15.91 -7.24
CA LEU A 141 18.80 15.23 -8.10
C LEU A 141 17.35 15.50 -7.69
N ILE A 142 17.12 16.22 -6.58
CA ILE A 142 15.79 16.57 -6.10
C ILE A 142 15.37 17.91 -6.74
N PRO A 143 14.26 17.94 -7.50
CA PRO A 143 13.81 19.13 -8.23
C PRO A 143 13.17 20.20 -7.33
#